data_AF-A0A5C9C9C3-F1
#
_entry.id   AF-A0A5C9C9C3-F1
#
_cell.length_a   1.000
_cell.length_b   1.000
_cell.length_c   1.000
_cell.angle_alpha   90.00
_cell.angle_beta   90.00
_cell.angle_gamma   90.00
#
_symmetry.space_group_name_H-M   'P 1'
#
loop_
_entity.id
_entity.type
_entity.pdbx_description
1 polymer ?
#
loop_
_entity_poly.entity_id
_entity_poly.type
_entity_poly.pdbx_seq_one_letter_code
_entity_poly.pdbx_strand_id
1 'polypeptide(L)'
;MGWLHCEIICSHSKEFVVKRVVGLLSVVLFGAVSPLFAADWPQWRGPGGQGHSTAKNLPLTWSETENIAWRTVIPGRAWSSPVIDGSHIWLTTAVEAEASLVEKAKKLKDNFAGQPLNIVGKVSLRAVCVDRTSGKLLHDVELLVAESPDPVHQLNSFASPSPILEDGRLYAHFGTNGTACLDNAEGFMDESRVEAQARERSWQHAGVVGQPADRALRRQRHAVDRSTQQS
;
A
#
# COMPACT_ATOMS: atom_id res chain seq x y z
N MET A 1 42.12 -11.99 54.07
CA MET A 1 42.01 -12.90 55.23
C MET A 1 41.03 -14.01 54.84
N GLY A 2 41.41 -15.29 55.00
CA GLY A 2 40.63 -16.51 54.67
C GLY A 2 40.71 -16.90 53.18
N TRP A 3 41.21 -18.05 52.68
CA TRP A 3 41.24 -19.48 53.11
C TRP A 3 39.81 -19.99 53.41
N LEU A 4 39.18 -20.95 52.70
CA LEU A 4 39.50 -22.36 52.37
C LEU A 4 38.58 -22.86 51.22
N HIS A 5 39.11 -23.52 50.17
CA HIS A 5 39.15 -24.99 49.91
C HIS A 5 37.81 -25.73 49.74
N CYS A 6 37.65 -26.46 48.63
CA CYS A 6 37.38 -27.90 48.68
C CYS A 6 37.87 -28.61 47.39
N GLU A 7 38.43 -29.78 47.58
CA GLU A 7 39.27 -30.58 46.68
C GLU A 7 38.60 -31.93 46.34
N ILE A 8 38.97 -32.51 45.19
CA ILE A 8 39.15 -33.96 44.89
C ILE A 8 37.84 -34.79 44.84
N ILE A 9 37.54 -35.63 43.83
CA ILE A 9 38.13 -36.96 43.56
C ILE A 9 37.98 -37.33 42.08
N CYS A 10 39.11 -37.72 41.48
CA CYS A 10 39.21 -38.52 40.27
C CYS A 10 39.20 -40.01 40.66
N SER A 11 38.42 -40.87 39.99
CA SER A 11 38.70 -42.32 40.02
C SER A 11 38.02 -43.11 38.87
N HIS A 12 38.88 -43.56 37.95
CA HIS A 12 38.96 -44.89 37.34
C HIS A 12 37.75 -45.55 36.61
N SER A 13 37.91 -45.59 35.29
CA SER A 13 38.05 -46.78 34.42
C SER A 13 36.99 -47.91 34.46
N LYS A 14 36.39 -48.20 33.29
CA LYS A 14 36.65 -49.39 32.44
C LYS A 14 35.53 -49.56 31.38
N GLU A 15 35.92 -49.36 30.14
CA GLU A 15 35.72 -50.20 28.94
C GLU A 15 34.53 -51.17 28.76
N PHE A 16 34.05 -51.21 27.49
CA PHE A 16 33.21 -52.20 26.80
C PHE A 16 31.75 -52.32 27.30
N VAL A 17 30.71 -52.18 26.46
CA VAL A 17 30.38 -53.03 25.30
C VAL A 17 29.50 -52.25 24.32
N VAL A 18 29.89 -52.28 23.05
CA VAL A 18 29.07 -51.91 21.89
C VAL A 18 27.82 -52.78 21.86
N LYS A 19 26.65 -52.21 22.19
CA LYS A 19 25.35 -52.80 21.83
C LYS A 19 24.72 -51.97 20.74
N ARG A 20 24.75 -52.55 19.53
CA ARG A 20 23.94 -52.17 18.39
C ARG A 20 22.48 -52.08 18.83
N VAL A 21 21.96 -50.87 18.99
CA VAL A 21 20.53 -50.62 18.93
C VAL A 21 20.34 -49.76 17.69
N VAL A 22 19.63 -50.35 16.73
CA VAL A 22 19.14 -49.73 15.51
C VAL A 22 18.46 -48.42 15.89
N GLY A 23 19.17 -47.30 15.71
CA GLY A 23 18.60 -45.97 15.85
C GLY A 23 17.67 -45.77 14.67
N LEU A 24 16.36 -45.89 14.92
CA LEU A 24 15.35 -45.37 14.01
C LEU A 24 15.73 -43.94 13.63
N LEU A 25 15.92 -43.70 12.33
CA LEU A 25 15.92 -42.37 11.74
C LEU A 25 14.58 -41.71 12.09
N SER A 26 14.53 -40.96 13.18
CA SER A 26 13.49 -39.96 13.37
C SER A 26 13.86 -38.79 12.47
N VAL A 27 13.45 -38.89 11.20
CA VAL A 27 13.35 -37.72 10.32
C VAL A 27 12.24 -36.86 10.92
N VAL A 28 12.64 -35.93 11.80
CA VAL A 28 11.77 -34.85 12.26
C VAL A 28 11.50 -33.98 11.02
N LEU A 29 10.42 -34.32 10.32
CA LEU A 29 9.86 -33.52 9.25
C LEU A 29 9.34 -32.24 9.91
N PHE A 30 10.21 -31.23 10.02
CA PHE A 30 9.85 -29.88 10.43
C PHE A 30 9.06 -29.27 9.26
N GLY A 31 7.81 -29.72 9.10
CA GLY A 31 6.88 -29.15 8.14
C GLY A 31 6.73 -27.67 8.47
N ALA A 32 7.10 -26.80 7.54
CA ALA A 32 6.86 -25.37 7.66
C ALA A 32 5.35 -25.17 7.82
N VAL A 33 4.92 -24.89 9.05
CA VAL A 33 3.55 -24.49 9.35
C VAL A 33 3.44 -23.05 8.87
N SER A 34 3.08 -22.86 7.59
CA SER A 34 2.73 -21.53 7.11
C SER A 34 1.48 -21.06 7.85
N PRO A 35 1.49 -19.87 8.47
CA PRO A 35 0.30 -19.34 9.10
C PRO A 35 -0.80 -19.19 8.05
N LEU A 36 -1.96 -19.81 8.30
CA LEU A 36 -3.13 -19.68 7.45
C LEU A 36 -3.77 -18.31 7.74
N PHE A 37 -3.40 -17.30 6.96
CA PHE A 37 -4.06 -16.01 7.01
C PHE A 37 -5.49 -16.13 6.46
N ALA A 38 -6.43 -15.36 7.02
CA ALA A 38 -7.77 -15.28 6.41
C ALA A 38 -7.64 -14.69 4.99
N ALA A 39 -8.61 -15.00 4.12
CA ALA A 39 -8.56 -14.67 2.70
C ALA A 39 -8.15 -13.21 2.40
N ASP A 40 -7.40 -13.04 1.33
CA ASP A 40 -6.95 -11.74 0.85
C ASP A 40 -8.13 -10.85 0.44
N TRP A 41 -7.87 -9.55 0.43
CA TRP A 41 -8.85 -8.52 0.09
C TRP A 41 -8.19 -7.46 -0.78
N PRO A 42 -7.83 -7.79 -2.03
CA PRO A 42 -6.90 -6.99 -2.81
C PRO A 42 -7.46 -5.64 -3.30
N GLN A 43 -8.78 -5.42 -3.21
CA GLN A 43 -9.42 -4.23 -3.77
C GLN A 43 -10.67 -3.82 -2.99
N TRP A 44 -11.21 -2.64 -3.32
CA TRP A 44 -12.50 -2.19 -2.83
C TRP A 44 -13.58 -3.24 -3.10
N ARG A 45 -14.36 -3.57 -2.07
CA ARG A 45 -15.38 -4.65 -2.09
C ARG A 45 -14.82 -6.07 -2.31
N GLY A 46 -13.51 -6.29 -2.15
CA GLY A 46 -12.92 -7.62 -2.02
C GLY A 46 -12.63 -8.33 -3.33
N PRO A 47 -12.20 -9.61 -3.28
CA PRO A 47 -11.68 -10.34 -4.44
C PRO A 47 -12.64 -10.38 -5.63
N GLY A 48 -13.95 -10.44 -5.38
CA GLY A 48 -14.99 -10.42 -6.41
C GLY A 48 -15.65 -9.06 -6.64
N GLY A 49 -15.23 -8.00 -5.94
CA GLY A 49 -15.80 -6.65 -6.09
C GLY A 49 -17.26 -6.50 -5.58
N GLN A 50 -17.76 -7.46 -4.81
CA GLN A 50 -19.15 -7.54 -4.35
C GLN A 50 -19.39 -7.05 -2.90
N GLY A 51 -18.36 -7.01 -2.06
CA GLY A 51 -18.43 -6.73 -0.63
C GLY A 51 -18.86 -7.92 0.24
N HIS A 52 -18.75 -9.18 -0.21
CA HIS A 52 -19.09 -10.34 0.63
C HIS A 52 -17.85 -11.07 1.15
N SER A 53 -17.88 -11.37 2.44
CA SER A 53 -16.90 -12.21 3.13
C SER A 53 -17.49 -13.58 3.47
N THR A 54 -16.65 -14.62 3.46
CA THR A 54 -16.98 -15.98 3.88
C THR A 54 -16.67 -16.24 5.36
N ALA A 55 -16.16 -15.23 6.08
CA ALA A 55 -15.82 -15.33 7.49
C ALA A 55 -17.04 -15.71 8.34
N LYS A 56 -16.81 -16.56 9.34
CA LYS A 56 -17.84 -17.05 10.26
C LYS A 56 -17.45 -16.68 11.70
N ASN A 57 -18.42 -16.73 12.60
CA ASN A 57 -18.22 -16.49 14.04
C ASN A 57 -17.59 -15.13 14.34
N LEU A 58 -17.98 -14.10 13.59
CA LEU A 58 -17.53 -12.73 13.83
C LEU A 58 -18.16 -12.19 15.12
N PRO A 59 -17.42 -11.40 15.92
CA PRO A 59 -17.98 -10.74 17.10
C PRO A 59 -19.19 -9.87 16.73
N LEU A 60 -20.27 -9.97 17.52
CA LEU A 60 -21.51 -9.21 17.31
C LEU A 60 -21.54 -7.90 18.11
N THR A 61 -20.69 -7.77 19.12
CA THR A 61 -20.53 -6.57 19.94
C THR A 61 -19.17 -5.96 19.69
N TRP A 62 -19.09 -4.63 19.68
CA TRP A 62 -17.84 -3.89 19.49
C TRP A 62 -17.88 -2.64 20.36
N SER A 63 -16.74 -2.26 20.92
CA SER A 63 -16.59 -0.99 21.63
C SER A 63 -15.19 -0.42 21.40
N GLU A 64 -14.86 0.67 22.07
CA GLU A 64 -13.51 1.20 21.98
C GLU A 64 -12.45 0.30 22.63
N THR A 65 -12.86 -0.66 23.45
CA THR A 65 -11.97 -1.53 24.22
C THR A 65 -12.29 -3.01 24.09
N GLU A 66 -13.44 -3.36 23.50
CA GLU A 66 -13.93 -4.74 23.37
C GLU A 66 -13.83 -5.22 21.92
N ASN A 67 -13.40 -6.47 21.75
CA ASN A 67 -13.25 -7.16 20.45
C ASN A 67 -12.27 -6.48 19.47
N ILE A 68 -11.42 -5.58 19.97
CA ILE A 68 -10.34 -4.94 19.20
C ILE A 68 -9.07 -5.80 19.25
N ALA A 69 -8.60 -6.27 18.10
CA ALA A 69 -7.33 -7.02 18.02
C ALA A 69 -6.11 -6.11 18.24
N TRP A 70 -6.10 -4.94 17.59
CA TRP A 70 -5.07 -3.91 17.73
C TRP A 70 -5.57 -2.58 17.14
N ARG A 71 -4.83 -1.50 17.41
CA ARG A 71 -5.05 -0.17 16.86
C ARG A 71 -3.73 0.47 16.48
N THR A 72 -3.74 1.18 15.36
CA THR A 72 -2.55 1.80 14.79
C THR A 72 -2.89 3.21 14.38
N VAL A 73 -2.10 4.18 14.84
CA VAL A 73 -2.22 5.56 14.37
C VAL A 73 -1.61 5.63 12.98
N ILE A 74 -2.40 6.08 12.00
CA ILE A 74 -1.96 6.30 10.63
C ILE A 74 -1.67 7.79 10.45
N PRO A 75 -0.49 8.16 9.90
CA PRO A 75 -0.17 9.56 9.67
C PRO A 75 -1.07 10.17 8.59
N GLY A 76 -1.36 11.47 8.74
CA GLY A 76 -2.16 12.21 7.76
C GLY A 76 -3.67 11.95 7.87
N ARG A 77 -4.39 12.30 6.81
CA ARG A 77 -5.83 12.17 6.68
C ARG A 77 -6.16 11.30 5.47
N ALA A 78 -7.04 10.33 5.66
CA ALA A 78 -7.40 9.37 4.63
C ALA A 78 -8.86 8.95 4.77
N TRP A 79 -9.49 8.66 3.63
CA TRP A 79 -10.80 8.00 3.58
C TRP A 79 -10.82 6.76 2.67
N SER A 80 -9.65 6.34 2.20
CA SER A 80 -9.50 5.05 1.53
C SER A 80 -9.85 3.89 2.46
N SER A 81 -10.28 2.79 1.87
CA SER A 81 -10.45 1.53 2.57
C SER A 81 -9.21 0.66 2.46
N PRO A 82 -8.92 -0.16 3.48
CA PRO A 82 -7.76 -1.05 3.45
C PRO A 82 -7.91 -2.14 2.40
N VAL A 83 -6.78 -2.56 1.85
CA VAL A 83 -6.63 -3.77 1.05
C VAL A 83 -5.64 -4.70 1.72
N ILE A 84 -5.82 -6.01 1.54
CA ILE A 84 -5.08 -7.05 2.27
C ILE A 84 -4.45 -8.01 1.28
N ASP A 85 -3.17 -8.30 1.50
CA ASP A 85 -2.40 -9.34 0.83
C ASP A 85 -1.51 -10.06 1.85
N GLY A 86 -1.89 -11.30 2.17
CA GLY A 86 -1.24 -12.13 3.19
C GLY A 86 -1.22 -11.47 4.58
N SER A 87 -0.01 -11.15 5.02
CA SER A 87 0.28 -10.48 6.30
C SER A 87 0.27 -8.95 6.23
N HIS A 88 0.06 -8.36 5.05
CA HIS A 88 0.16 -6.93 4.82
C HIS A 88 -1.23 -6.30 4.65
N ILE A 89 -1.47 -5.21 5.35
CA ILE A 89 -2.63 -4.34 5.16
C ILE A 89 -2.13 -3.02 4.59
N TRP A 90 -2.57 -2.68 3.38
CA TRP A 90 -2.21 -1.46 2.71
C TRP A 90 -3.35 -0.44 2.69
N LEU A 91 -3.01 0.83 2.86
CA LEU A 91 -3.91 1.99 2.83
C LEU A 91 -3.22 3.14 2.09
N THR A 92 -4.00 4.08 1.59
CA THR A 92 -3.48 5.37 1.10
C THR A 92 -3.76 6.45 2.12
N THR A 93 -2.83 7.41 2.30
CA THR A 93 -3.03 8.56 3.18
C THR A 93 -2.47 9.84 2.59
N ALA A 94 -2.93 10.97 3.10
CA ALA A 94 -2.48 12.29 2.71
C ALA A 94 -1.96 13.06 3.92
N VAL A 95 -0.67 13.36 3.95
CA VAL A 95 -0.07 14.25 4.94
C VAL A 95 -0.16 15.68 4.41
N GLU A 96 -1.01 16.47 5.04
CA GLU A 96 -1.37 17.82 4.61
C GLU A 96 -0.52 18.86 5.33
N ALA A 97 0.01 19.82 4.57
CA ALA A 97 0.67 21.00 5.10
C ALA A 97 -0.21 22.25 4.86
N GLU A 98 -0.28 23.10 5.88
CA GLU A 98 -1.13 24.29 5.88
C GLU A 98 -0.80 25.25 4.73
N ALA A 99 -1.85 25.79 4.09
CA ALA A 99 -1.70 26.86 3.11
C ALA A 99 -1.43 28.21 3.79
N SER A 100 -0.72 29.09 3.08
CA SER A 100 -0.59 30.48 3.50
C SER A 100 -1.95 31.19 3.51
N LEU A 101 -2.11 32.22 4.36
CA LEU A 101 -3.36 32.99 4.42
C LEU A 101 -3.72 33.65 3.07
N VAL A 102 -2.69 34.04 2.30
CA VAL A 102 -2.87 34.64 0.97
C VAL A 102 -3.43 33.62 -0.02
N GLU A 103 -2.90 32.39 -0.03
CA GLU A 103 -3.42 31.31 -0.88
C GLU A 103 -4.83 30.90 -0.48
N LYS A 104 -5.11 30.77 0.82
CA LYS A 104 -6.46 30.48 1.33
C LYS A 104 -7.46 31.54 0.88
N ALA A 105 -7.11 32.83 1.04
CA ALA A 105 -7.97 33.93 0.61
C ALA A 105 -8.20 33.94 -0.91
N LYS A 106 -7.19 33.59 -1.72
CA LYS A 106 -7.34 33.47 -3.18
C LYS A 106 -8.31 32.35 -3.55
N LYS A 107 -8.06 31.13 -3.08
CA LYS A 107 -8.87 29.95 -3.40
C LYS A 107 -10.31 30.08 -2.88
N LEU A 108 -10.52 30.78 -1.75
CA LEU A 108 -11.85 31.04 -1.21
C LEU A 108 -12.64 32.08 -2.03
N LYS A 109 -11.97 33.07 -2.65
CA LYS A 109 -12.64 34.01 -3.56
C LYS A 109 -13.19 33.31 -4.80
N ASP A 110 -12.50 32.27 -5.26
CA ASP A 110 -12.91 31.45 -6.40
C ASP A 110 -14.03 30.44 -6.05
N ASN A 111 -14.41 30.32 -4.77
CA ASN A 111 -15.46 29.42 -4.29
C ASN A 111 -16.86 30.04 -4.43
N PHE A 112 -17.30 30.29 -5.67
CA PHE A 112 -18.59 30.92 -5.98
C PHE A 112 -19.80 30.18 -5.41
N ALA A 113 -19.70 28.86 -5.20
CA ALA A 113 -20.77 28.01 -4.71
C ALA A 113 -20.82 27.90 -3.17
N GLY A 114 -19.97 28.63 -2.44
CA GLY A 114 -19.97 28.66 -0.97
C GLY A 114 -19.73 27.29 -0.31
N GLN A 115 -19.07 26.37 -1.02
CA GLN A 115 -18.86 25.00 -0.54
C GLN A 115 -17.88 25.00 0.64
N PRO A 116 -18.04 24.10 1.62
CA PRO A 116 -17.04 23.93 2.67
C PRO A 116 -15.81 23.21 2.09
N LEU A 117 -14.74 23.97 1.85
CA LEU A 117 -13.49 23.47 1.26
C LEU A 117 -12.40 23.29 2.32
N ASN A 118 -11.61 22.23 2.17
CA ASN A 118 -10.30 22.09 2.79
C ASN A 118 -9.23 22.61 1.83
N ILE A 119 -8.47 23.61 2.27
CA ILE A 119 -7.45 24.29 1.46
C ILE A 119 -6.09 24.07 2.11
N VAL A 120 -5.23 23.33 1.43
CA VAL A 120 -3.88 22.99 1.87
C VAL A 120 -2.84 23.58 0.93
N GLY A 121 -1.65 23.87 1.47
CA GLY A 121 -0.54 24.50 0.74
C GLY A 121 0.30 23.46 0.02
N LYS A 122 0.41 22.28 0.61
CA LYS A 122 1.11 21.14 0.05
C LYS A 122 0.51 19.86 0.60
N VAL A 123 0.52 18.78 -0.18
CA VAL A 123 0.11 17.46 0.28
C VAL A 123 1.11 16.40 -0.19
N SER A 124 1.54 15.57 0.76
CA SER A 124 2.31 14.34 0.54
C SER A 124 1.33 13.18 0.51
N LEU A 125 1.23 12.52 -0.64
CA LEU A 125 0.30 11.43 -0.92
C LEU A 125 1.08 10.12 -0.78
N ARG A 126 0.62 9.24 0.11
CA ARG A 126 1.43 8.14 0.62
C ARG A 126 0.66 6.82 0.57
N ALA A 127 1.39 5.72 0.48
CA ALA A 127 0.89 4.39 0.79
C ALA A 127 1.54 3.89 2.09
N VAL A 128 0.70 3.43 3.01
CA VAL A 128 1.15 2.89 4.30
C VAL A 128 0.84 1.40 4.36
N CYS A 129 1.76 0.64 4.94
CA CYS A 129 1.59 -0.79 5.18
C CYS A 129 1.60 -1.06 6.67
N VAL A 130 0.66 -1.87 7.13
CA VAL A 130 0.53 -2.33 8.51
C VAL A 130 0.61 -3.85 8.55
N ASP A 131 1.35 -4.38 9.51
CA ASP A 131 1.36 -5.81 9.80
C ASP A 131 0.00 -6.25 10.31
N ARG A 132 -0.61 -7.20 9.62
CA ARG A 132 -1.97 -7.67 9.90
C ARG A 132 -2.14 -8.27 11.30
N THR A 133 -1.11 -8.93 11.82
CA THR A 133 -1.19 -9.65 13.09
C THR A 133 -0.96 -8.71 14.28
N SER A 134 0.08 -7.89 14.22
CA SER A 134 0.50 -7.02 15.33
C SER A 134 -0.07 -5.60 15.27
N GLY A 135 -0.54 -5.15 14.11
CA GLY A 135 -0.90 -3.75 13.87
C GLY A 135 0.32 -2.82 13.74
N LYS A 136 1.54 -3.34 13.67
CA LYS A 136 2.72 -2.49 13.55
C LYS A 136 2.76 -1.82 12.17
N LEU A 137 3.00 -0.51 12.13
CA LEU A 137 3.32 0.18 10.88
C LEU A 137 4.65 -0.34 10.33
N LEU A 138 4.62 -0.94 9.15
CA LEU A 138 5.78 -1.52 8.47
C LEU A 138 6.40 -0.54 7.48
N HIS A 139 5.56 0.14 6.70
CA HIS A 139 5.99 1.07 5.65
C HIS A 139 5.15 2.34 5.64
N ASP A 140 5.78 3.45 5.28
CA ASP A 140 5.13 4.74 5.04
C ASP A 140 5.80 5.44 3.85
N VAL A 141 5.34 5.08 2.65
CA VAL A 141 5.99 5.44 1.37
C VAL A 141 5.31 6.66 0.77
N GLU A 142 6.08 7.73 0.50
CA GLU A 142 5.60 8.87 -0.27
C GLU A 142 5.58 8.53 -1.76
N LEU A 143 4.39 8.56 -2.36
CA LEU A 143 4.18 8.22 -3.77
C LEU A 143 4.18 9.47 -4.65
N LEU A 144 3.50 10.52 -4.21
CA LEU A 144 3.30 11.75 -4.96
C LEU A 144 3.33 12.95 -4.01
N VAL A 145 3.78 14.08 -4.53
CA VAL A 145 3.70 15.37 -3.84
C VAL A 145 2.95 16.35 -4.74
N ALA A 146 1.92 17.00 -4.19
CA ALA A 146 1.23 18.07 -4.88
C ALA A 146 1.44 19.39 -4.14
N GLU A 147 2.03 20.35 -4.86
CA GLU A 147 2.23 21.72 -4.40
C GLU A 147 1.00 22.57 -4.74
N SER A 148 0.46 23.24 -3.73
CA SER A 148 -0.75 24.05 -3.76
C SER A 148 -1.92 23.35 -4.49
N PRO A 149 -2.31 22.12 -4.08
CA PRO A 149 -3.32 21.33 -4.77
C PRO A 149 -4.69 22.02 -4.80
N ASP A 150 -5.55 21.60 -5.73
CA ASP A 150 -6.94 22.08 -5.76
C ASP A 150 -7.64 21.75 -4.44
N PRO A 151 -8.50 22.65 -3.90
CA PRO A 151 -9.24 22.37 -2.68
C PRO A 151 -10.12 21.13 -2.83
N VAL A 152 -10.24 20.36 -1.75
CA VAL A 152 -11.21 19.26 -1.66
C VAL A 152 -12.36 19.67 -0.75
N HIS A 153 -13.55 19.14 -0.99
CA HIS A 153 -14.68 19.33 -0.07
C HIS A 153 -14.30 18.79 1.33
N GLN A 154 -14.78 19.39 2.41
CA GLN A 154 -14.44 18.94 3.78
C GLN A 154 -14.86 17.51 4.10
N LEU A 155 -15.90 17.01 3.42
CA LEU A 155 -16.31 15.59 3.47
C LEU A 155 -15.48 14.66 2.55
N ASN A 156 -14.44 15.19 1.89
CA ASN A 156 -13.51 14.43 1.05
C ASN A 156 -12.01 14.68 1.38
N SER A 157 -11.15 13.71 1.11
CA SER A 157 -9.72 13.74 1.41
C SER A 157 -8.92 13.60 0.12
N PHE A 158 -7.66 14.00 0.16
CA PHE A 158 -6.77 13.81 -0.99
C PHE A 158 -6.43 12.33 -1.24
N ALA A 159 -6.65 11.46 -0.24
CA ALA A 159 -6.43 10.01 -0.30
C ALA A 159 -7.73 9.23 -0.03
N SER A 160 -8.81 9.62 -0.71
CA SER A 160 -10.11 8.93 -0.62
C SER A 160 -10.24 7.68 -1.49
N PRO A 161 -9.68 7.62 -2.72
CA PRO A 161 -9.76 6.40 -3.52
C PRO A 161 -8.99 5.25 -2.84
N SER A 162 -9.61 4.06 -2.77
CA SER A 162 -8.94 2.87 -2.23
C SER A 162 -7.92 2.33 -3.23
N PRO A 163 -6.73 1.90 -2.76
CA PRO A 163 -5.75 1.27 -3.63
C PRO A 163 -6.23 -0.11 -4.12
N ILE A 164 -5.51 -0.67 -5.08
CA ILE A 164 -5.71 -2.02 -5.62
C ILE A 164 -4.37 -2.76 -5.54
N LEU A 165 -4.41 -4.02 -5.12
CA LEU A 165 -3.29 -4.95 -5.16
C LEU A 165 -3.49 -5.94 -6.30
N GLU A 166 -2.50 -6.05 -7.18
CA GLU A 166 -2.50 -7.00 -8.30
C GLU A 166 -1.06 -7.35 -8.66
N ASP A 167 -0.76 -8.64 -8.82
CA ASP A 167 0.55 -9.16 -9.21
C ASP A 167 1.74 -8.58 -8.41
N GLY A 168 1.59 -8.52 -7.08
CA GLY A 168 2.62 -7.99 -6.18
C GLY A 168 2.83 -6.48 -6.27
N ARG A 169 1.92 -5.75 -6.93
CA ARG A 169 1.96 -4.29 -7.09
C ARG A 169 0.79 -3.64 -6.40
N LEU A 170 1.02 -2.44 -5.87
CA LEU A 170 -0.02 -1.57 -5.35
C LEU A 170 -0.25 -0.41 -6.31
N TYR A 171 -1.48 -0.24 -6.75
CA TYR A 171 -1.93 0.88 -7.57
C TYR A 171 -2.76 1.84 -6.71
N ALA A 172 -2.35 3.10 -6.67
CA ALA A 172 -2.99 4.14 -5.88
C ALA A 172 -3.37 5.34 -6.78
N HIS A 173 -4.62 5.78 -6.70
CA HIS A 173 -5.12 6.94 -7.42
C HIS A 173 -5.50 8.06 -6.44
N PHE A 174 -5.07 9.29 -6.70
CA PHE A 174 -5.27 10.45 -5.84
C PHE A 174 -6.08 11.57 -6.53
N GLY A 175 -7.01 11.16 -7.41
CA GLY A 175 -7.86 12.07 -8.17
C GLY A 175 -7.05 12.92 -9.14
N THR A 176 -7.19 14.24 -9.02
CA THR A 176 -6.50 15.20 -9.89
C THR A 176 -4.99 15.23 -9.69
N ASN A 177 -4.48 14.69 -8.58
CA ASN A 177 -3.04 14.68 -8.27
C ASN A 177 -2.27 13.57 -9.00
N GLY A 178 -2.98 12.58 -9.56
CA GLY A 178 -2.39 11.53 -10.39
C GLY A 178 -2.59 10.12 -9.86
N THR A 179 -1.91 9.18 -10.51
CA THR A 179 -1.89 7.75 -10.17
C THR A 179 -0.44 7.32 -9.99
N ALA A 180 -0.20 6.46 -9.01
CA ALA A 180 1.10 5.86 -8.75
C ALA A 180 0.98 4.33 -8.65
N CYS A 181 2.06 3.66 -9.03
CA CYS A 181 2.27 2.23 -8.85
C CYS A 181 3.47 2.04 -7.94
N LEU A 182 3.32 1.14 -6.98
CA LEU A 182 4.37 0.70 -6.08
C LEU A 182 4.63 -0.78 -6.36
N ASP A 183 5.83 -1.09 -6.86
CA ASP A 183 6.28 -2.47 -7.08
C ASP A 183 6.60 -3.18 -5.75
N ASN A 184 6.34 -4.48 -5.69
CA ASN A 184 6.72 -5.41 -4.61
C ASN A 184 6.06 -5.19 -3.24
N ALA A 185 4.74 -5.11 -3.20
CA ALA A 185 3.96 -5.01 -1.97
C ALA A 185 4.11 -6.21 -0.99
N GLU A 186 4.86 -7.26 -1.37
CA GLU A 186 5.09 -8.50 -0.62
C GLU A 186 6.11 -8.40 0.54
N GLY A 187 6.57 -7.19 0.90
CA GLY A 187 7.24 -6.95 2.19
C GLY A 187 8.78 -6.82 2.18
N PHE A 188 9.42 -6.78 1.02
CA PHE A 188 10.83 -6.37 0.89
C PHE A 188 10.93 -5.18 -0.07
N MET A 189 10.74 -3.97 0.45
CA MET A 189 10.64 -2.76 -0.35
C MET A 189 12.02 -2.13 -0.63
N ASP A 190 12.25 -1.80 -1.90
CA ASP A 190 13.26 -0.84 -2.36
C ASP A 190 12.51 0.44 -2.78
N GLU A 191 12.71 1.54 -2.06
CA GLU A 191 12.05 2.83 -2.30
C GLU A 191 12.31 3.40 -3.71
N SER A 192 13.34 2.91 -4.42
CA SER A 192 13.68 3.36 -5.77
C SER A 192 12.71 2.91 -6.87
N ARG A 193 11.69 2.09 -6.54
CA ARG A 193 10.77 1.46 -7.51
C ARG A 193 9.34 2.04 -7.51
N VAL A 194 9.17 3.28 -7.04
CA VAL A 194 7.90 4.01 -7.18
C VAL A 194 7.81 4.60 -8.58
N GLU A 195 6.79 4.20 -9.34
CA GLU A 195 6.46 4.84 -10.62
C GLU A 195 5.21 5.69 -10.44
N ALA A 196 5.35 7.01 -10.60
CA ALA A 196 4.26 7.94 -10.39
C ALA A 196 3.98 8.78 -11.65
N GLN A 197 2.75 8.74 -12.14
CA GLN A 197 2.28 9.61 -13.22
C GLN A 197 1.50 10.78 -12.59
N ALA A 198 2.24 11.83 -12.21
CA ALA A 198 1.66 13.12 -11.89
C ALA A 198 1.29 13.86 -13.19
N ARG A 199 0.14 14.55 -13.22
CA ARG A 199 -0.26 15.35 -14.38
C ARG A 199 0.72 16.52 -14.57
N GLU A 200 1.61 16.45 -15.57
CA GLU A 200 2.27 17.65 -16.09
C GLU A 200 1.18 18.66 -16.51
N ARG A 201 1.31 19.90 -16.03
CA ARG A 201 0.31 20.99 -16.14
C ARG A 201 0.12 21.51 -17.58
N SER A 202 -0.29 20.66 -18.53
CA SER A 202 -0.40 21.01 -19.95
C SER A 202 -1.84 20.99 -20.51
N TRP A 203 -2.85 21.15 -19.66
CA TRP A 203 -4.23 21.47 -20.09
C TRP A 203 -4.63 22.93 -19.84
N GLN A 204 -3.66 23.83 -19.76
CA GLN A 204 -3.92 25.27 -19.88
C GLN A 204 -3.24 25.75 -21.18
N HIS A 205 -4.05 25.99 -22.23
CA HIS A 205 -3.70 26.62 -23.52
C HIS A 205 -3.13 25.76 -24.67
N ALA A 206 -3.60 24.53 -24.86
CA ALA A 206 -3.40 23.85 -26.16
C ALA A 206 -4.61 24.09 -27.09
N GLY A 207 -4.63 25.26 -27.72
CA GLY A 207 -5.26 25.36 -29.02
C GLY A 207 -4.58 24.36 -29.97
N VAL A 208 -5.39 23.62 -30.72
CA VAL A 208 -5.07 22.82 -31.91
C VAL A 208 -3.59 22.80 -32.32
N VAL A 209 -2.79 21.87 -31.81
CA VAL A 209 -1.58 21.36 -32.50
C VAL A 209 -1.40 19.89 -32.12
N GLY A 210 -1.38 19.02 -33.14
CA GLY A 210 -1.52 17.57 -33.02
C GLY A 210 -0.40 16.84 -32.27
N GLN A 211 -0.80 15.77 -31.59
CA GLN A 211 0.08 14.79 -30.94
C GLN A 211 0.84 13.92 -31.97
N PRO A 212 2.01 13.34 -31.63
CA PRO A 212 2.81 12.52 -32.55
C PRO A 212 2.13 11.23 -33.01
N ALA A 213 1.13 10.75 -32.26
CA ALA A 213 0.36 9.54 -32.56
C ALA A 213 -0.54 9.70 -33.81
N ASP A 214 -0.91 10.93 -34.16
CA ASP A 214 -1.74 11.23 -35.34
C ASP A 214 -0.96 11.08 -36.66
N ARG A 215 0.37 11.16 -36.63
CA ARG A 215 1.21 11.03 -37.83
C ARG A 215 1.33 9.58 -38.31
N ALA A 216 1.18 8.60 -37.40
CA ALA A 216 1.22 7.18 -37.75
C ALA A 216 -0.11 6.71 -38.39
N LEU A 217 -1.25 7.19 -37.87
CA LEU A 217 -2.58 6.85 -38.40
C LEU A 217 -2.89 7.56 -39.72
N ARG A 218 -2.34 8.76 -39.96
CA ARG A 218 -2.51 9.47 -41.25
C ARG A 218 -1.71 8.84 -42.40
N ARG A 219 -0.60 8.16 -42.10
CA ARG A 219 0.17 7.40 -43.11
C ARG A 219 -0.53 6.10 -43.53
N GLN A 220 -1.27 5.45 -42.63
CA GLN A 220 -2.02 4.24 -42.98
C GLN A 220 -3.29 4.56 -43.79
N ARG A 221 -3.96 5.69 -43.55
CA ARG A 221 -5.14 6.09 -44.37
C ARG A 221 -4.78 6.45 -45.81
N HIS A 222 -3.61 7.03 -46.08
CA HIS A 222 -3.17 7.32 -47.46
C HIS A 222 -2.65 6.10 -48.23
N ALA A 223 -2.30 5.00 -47.55
CA ALA A 223 -1.89 3.76 -48.20
C ALA A 223 -3.09 2.92 -48.66
N VAL A 224 -4.20 2.95 -47.91
CA VAL A 224 -5.44 2.22 -48.25
C VAL A 224 -6.22 2.90 -49.40
N ASP A 225 -6.14 4.23 -49.50
CA ASP A 225 -6.87 4.97 -50.55
C ASP A 225 -6.25 4.78 -51.96
N ARG A 226 -4.94 4.47 -52.04
CA ARG A 226 -4.28 4.19 -53.34
C ARG A 226 -4.50 2.78 -53.85
N SER A 227 -4.87 1.81 -53.01
CA SER A 227 -5.18 0.45 -53.46
C SER A 227 -6.61 0.29 -53.99
N THR A 228 -7.45 1.31 -53.86
CA THR A 228 -8.87 1.26 -54.28
C THR A 228 -9.14 2.01 -55.60
N GLN A 229 -8.10 2.63 -56.20
CA GLN A 229 -8.16 3.29 -57.51
C GLN A 229 -7.42 2.55 -58.63
N GLN A 230 -6.95 1.32 -58.38
CA GLN A 230 -6.41 0.41 -59.40
C GLN A 230 -7.11 -0.96 -59.30
N SER A 231 -8.39 -0.98 -59.66
CA SER A 231 -9.14 -2.18 -60.06
C SER A 231 -10.28 -1.77 -60.98
#